data_AF-A0A4Y4E146-F1
#
_entry.id   AF-A0A4Y4E146-F1
#
_cell.length_a   1.000
_cell.length_b   1.000
_cell.length_c   1.000
_cell.angle_alpha   90.00
_cell.angle_beta   90.00
_cell.angle_gamma   90.00
#
_symmetry.space_group_name_H-M   'P 1'
#
loop_
_entity.id
_entity.type
_entity.pdbx_description
1 polymer ?
#
loop_
_entity_poly.entity_id
_entity_poly.type
_entity_poly.pdbx_seq_one_letter_code
_entity_poly.pdbx_strand_id
1 'polypeptide(L)' 'MVSRTFRFQEDLIRRAETAVLRTGGLEGGHVSMTALLSTALERELARLEHELNDGEPFPANRGEFRRGRPIGS' A
#
# COMPACT_ATOMS: atom_id res chain seq x y z
N MET A 1 -6.45 -4.74 14.06
CA MET A 1 -5.90 -3.71 13.14
C MET A 1 -4.58 -3.24 13.72
N VAL A 2 -3.52 -3.12 12.90
CA VAL A 2 -2.20 -2.66 13.35
C VAL A 2 -1.92 -1.31 12.70
N SER A 3 -1.35 -0.37 13.45
CA SER A 3 -0.90 0.92 12.91
C SER A 3 0.59 0.85 12.55
N ARG A 4 0.96 1.45 11.42
CA ARG A 4 2.34 1.61 10.97
C ARG A 4 2.52 3.01 10.41
N THR A 5 3.69 3.60 10.66
CA THR A 5 4.05 4.93 10.14
C THR A 5 5.01 4.79 8.97
N PHE A 6 4.69 5.45 7.86
CA PHE A 6 5.51 5.50 6.66
C PHE A 6 5.83 6.95 6.31
N ARG A 7 6.94 7.17 5.60
CA ARG A 7 7.25 8.48 5.02
C ARG A 7 6.80 8.48 3.56
N PHE A 8 6.15 9.57 3.15
CA PHE A 8 5.71 9.78 1.78
C PHE A 8 6.35 11.05 1.22
N GLN A 9 6.41 11.15 -0.11
CA GLN A 9 6.65 12.43 -0.75
C GLN A 9 5.44 13.35 -0.48
N GLU A 10 5.73 14.58 -0.06
CA GLU A 10 4.72 15.55 0.37
C GLU A 10 3.66 15.81 -0.72
N ASP A 11 4.09 16.05 -1.96
CA ASP A 11 3.18 16.32 -3.07
C ASP A 11 2.30 15.12 -3.43
N LEU A 12 2.76 13.89 -3.18
CA LEU A 12 1.97 12.69 -3.41
C LEU A 12 0.88 12.56 -2.35
N ILE A 13 1.24 12.69 -1.06
CA ILE A 13 0.29 12.47 0.02
C ILE A 13 -0.80 13.56 0.03
N ARG A 14 -0.44 14.82 -0.22
CA ARG A 14 -1.42 15.93 -0.33
C ARG A 14 -2.41 15.73 -1.49
N ARG A 15 -1.95 15.19 -2.63
CA ARG A 15 -2.84 14.84 -3.75
C ARG A 15 -3.78 13.69 -3.39
N ALA A 16 -3.28 12.68 -2.68
CA ALA A 16 -4.11 11.57 -2.19
C ALA A 16 -5.18 12.04 -1.20
N GLU A 17 -4.82 12.91 -0.25
CA GLU A 17 -5.76 13.54 0.69
C GLU A 17 -6.83 14.36 -0.07
N THR A 18 -6.41 15.14 -1.06
CA THR A 18 -7.33 15.90 -1.91
C THR A 18 -8.30 14.99 -2.65
N ALA A 19 -7.82 13.87 -3.20
CA ALA A 19 -8.68 12.90 -3.88
C ALA A 19 -9.75 12.35 -2.92
N VAL A 20 -9.37 11.89 -1.73
CA VAL A 20 -10.31 11.41 -0.70
C VAL A 20 -11.36 12.47 -0.36
N LEU A 21 -10.95 13.71 -0.11
CA LEU A 21 -11.86 14.81 0.21
C LEU A 21 -12.84 15.12 -0.94
N ARG A 22 -12.39 14.99 -2.19
CA ARG A 22 -13.20 15.32 -3.38
C ARG A 22 -14.10 14.18 -3.82
N THR A 23 -13.73 12.94 -3.58
CA THR A 23 -14.44 11.76 -4.12
C THR A 23 -15.16 10.93 -3.08
N GLY A 24 -15.08 11.24 -1.78
CA GLY A 24 -15.59 10.37 -0.70
C GLY A 24 -17.09 10.02 -0.78
N GLY A 25 -17.91 10.82 -1.45
CA GLY A 25 -19.34 10.53 -1.68
C GLY A 25 -19.67 10.02 -3.08
N LEU A 26 -18.67 9.79 -3.93
CA LEU A 26 -18.85 9.35 -5.31
C LEU A 26 -18.67 7.84 -5.41
N GLU A 27 -19.34 7.22 -6.39
CA GLU A 27 -19.10 5.82 -6.73
C GLU A 27 -17.63 5.61 -7.14
N GLY A 28 -17.00 4.59 -6.57
CA GLY A 28 -15.57 4.30 -6.77
C GLY A 28 -14.61 5.21 -5.98
N GLY A 29 -15.12 6.18 -5.21
CA GLY A 29 -14.32 6.99 -4.29
C GLY A 29 -14.04 6.29 -2.96
N HIS A 30 -13.09 6.86 -2.19
CA HIS A 30 -12.76 6.37 -0.85
C HIS A 30 -13.13 7.39 0.22
N VAL A 31 -13.79 6.93 1.29
CA VAL A 31 -14.25 7.76 2.41
C VAL A 31 -13.13 8.17 3.38
N SER A 32 -11.94 7.59 3.26
CA SER A 32 -10.79 7.89 4.13
C SER A 32 -9.46 7.53 3.47
N MET A 33 -8.36 8.08 4.00
CA MET A 33 -7.00 7.71 3.60
C MET A 33 -6.70 6.23 3.87
N THR A 34 -7.18 5.67 4.98
CA THR A 34 -7.02 4.24 5.26
C THR A 34 -7.69 3.39 4.19
N ALA A 35 -8.92 3.72 3.78
CA ALA A 35 -9.61 2.99 2.73
C ALA A 35 -8.88 3.07 1.39
N LEU A 36 -8.43 4.27 0.99
CA LEU A 36 -7.64 4.47 -0.22
C LEU A 36 -6.36 3.62 -0.21
N LEU A 37 -5.59 3.69 0.88
CA LEU A 37 -4.30 3.01 0.99
C LEU A 37 -4.47 1.49 1.09
N SER A 38 -5.48 0.99 1.80
CA SER A 38 -5.79 -0.43 1.88
C SER A 38 -6.14 -1.00 0.51
N THR A 39 -7.07 -0.38 -0.22
CA THR A 39 -7.45 -0.85 -1.56
C THR A 39 -6.28 -0.75 -2.56
N ALA A 40 -5.50 0.32 -2.50
CA ALA A 40 -4.32 0.47 -3.34
C ALA A 40 -3.28 -0.62 -3.04
N LEU A 41 -3.08 -0.96 -1.77
CA LEU A 41 -2.15 -2.00 -1.33
C LEU A 41 -2.65 -3.40 -1.74
N GLU A 42 -3.93 -3.72 -1.55
CA GLU A 42 -4.53 -4.98 -1.98
C GLU A 42 -4.43 -5.18 -3.48
N ARG A 43 -4.72 -4.14 -4.28
CA ARG A 43 -4.59 -4.18 -5.73
C ARG A 43 -3.16 -4.46 -6.18
N GLU A 44 -2.19 -3.80 -5.54
CA GLU A 44 -0.78 -4.00 -5.87
C GLU A 44 -0.28 -5.37 -5.42
N LEU A 45 -0.71 -5.86 -4.26
CA LEU A 45 -0.39 -7.22 -3.81
C LEU A 45 -0.93 -8.27 -4.79
N ALA A 46 -2.19 -8.17 -5.21
CA ALA A 46 -2.76 -9.10 -6.18
C ALA A 46 -1.99 -9.11 -7.51
N ARG A 47 -1.54 -7.93 -7.96
CA ARG A 47 -0.69 -7.80 -9.16
C ARG A 47 0.65 -8.52 -8.97
N LEU A 48 1.32 -8.30 -7.83
CA LEU A 48 2.60 -8.92 -7.52
C LEU A 48 2.49 -10.43 -7.32
N GLU A 49 1.41 -10.91 -6.70
CA GLU A 49 1.12 -12.34 -6.54
C GLU A 49 0.97 -13.02 -7.90
N HIS A 50 0.20 -12.38 -8.80
CA HIS A 50 0.02 -12.87 -10.16
C HIS A 50 1.32 -12.88 -10.98
N GLU A 51 2.07 -11.78 -10.96
CA GLU A 51 3.25 -11.62 -11.82
C GLU A 51 4.50 -12.31 -11.28
N LEU A 52 4.66 -12.38 -9.95
CA LEU A 52 5.93 -12.73 -9.31
C LEU A 52 5.82 -13.91 -8.33
N ASN A 53 4.62 -14.45 -8.10
CA ASN A 53 4.40 -15.57 -7.19
C ASN A 53 3.43 -16.61 -7.76
N ASP A 54 3.41 -16.78 -9.10
CA ASP A 54 2.59 -17.78 -9.80
C ASP A 54 1.07 -17.67 -9.53
N GLY A 55 0.59 -16.49 -9.14
CA GLY A 55 -0.81 -16.28 -8.73
C GLY A 55 -1.11 -16.73 -7.30
N GLU A 56 -0.14 -17.26 -6.57
CA GLU A 56 -0.30 -17.66 -5.18
C GLU A 56 -0.12 -16.46 -4.23
N PRO A 57 -0.83 -16.41 -3.09
CA PRO A 57 -0.64 -15.37 -2.10
C PRO A 57 0.75 -15.38 -1.44
N PHE A 58 1.27 -14.21 -1.09
CA PHE A 58 2.51 -14.15 -0.31
C PHE A 58 2.28 -14.67 1.12
N PRO A 59 3.18 -15.51 1.67
CA PRO A 59 3.05 -15.97 3.05
C PRO A 59 3.22 -14.80 4.03
N ALA A 60 2.46 -14.83 5.13
CA ALA A 60 2.55 -13.80 6.16
C ALA A 60 3.98 -13.69 6.72
N ASN A 61 4.56 -12.49 6.68
CA ASN A 61 5.89 -12.24 7.21
C ASN A 61 5.93 -12.47 8.73
N ARG A 62 6.83 -13.35 9.19
CA ARG A 62 7.01 -13.73 10.60
C ARG A 62 8.05 -12.88 11.36
N GLY A 63 8.78 -11.98 10.70
CA GLY A 63 9.72 -11.09 11.37
C GLY A 63 10.80 -10.48 10.48
N GLU A 64 10.86 -9.14 10.54
CA GLU A 64 11.88 -8.20 10.06
C GLU A 64 12.15 -8.11 8.55
N PHE A 65 11.82 -6.94 7.98
CA PHE A 65 12.55 -6.46 6.81
C PHE A 65 14.04 -6.43 7.14
N ARG A 66 14.90 -6.93 6.25
CA ARG A 66 16.36 -6.93 6.47
C ARG A 66 16.82 -5.52 6.84
N ARG A 67 17.26 -5.34 8.09
CA ARG A 67 17.93 -4.13 8.55
C ARG A 67 19.43 -4.32 8.36
N GLY A 68 19.93 -4.13 7.14
CA GLY A 68 21.36 -4.27 6.85
C GLY A 68 21.71 -3.90 5.41
N ARG A 69 22.97 -3.49 5.19
CA ARG A 69 23.53 -3.26 3.84
C ARG A 69 23.41 -4.56 3.03
N PRO A 70 22.99 -4.51 1.75
CA PRO A 70 23.03 -5.69 0.88
C PRO A 70 24.43 -6.32 0.91
N ILE A 71 24.51 -7.61 1.24
CA ILE A 71 25.77 -8.35 1.11
C ILE A 71 25.95 -8.63 -0.38
N GLY A 72 27.02 -8.09 -0.97
CA GLY A 72 27.47 -8.41 -2.31
C GLY A 72 27.04 -7.39 -3.38
N SER A 73 28.03 -6.63 -3.85
CA SER A 73 28.14 -6.17 -5.24
C SER A 73 29.28 -6.99 -5.86
#